data_AF-A0A402CBN7-F1
#
_entry.id   AF-A0A402CBN7-F1
#
_cell.length_a   1.000
_cell.length_b   1.000
_cell.length_c   1.000
_cell.angle_alpha   90.00
_cell.angle_beta   90.00
_cell.angle_gamma   90.00
#
_symmetry.space_group_name_H-M   'P 1'
#
loop_
_entity.id
_entity.type
_entity.pdbx_description
1 polymer ?
#
loop_
_entity_poly.entity_id
_entity_poly.type
_entity_poly.pdbx_seq_one_letter_code
_entity_poly.pdbx_strand_id
1 'polypeptide(L)'
;MEKPHRDNPEDRRGQLSDDPADLDVGAFGEQADDFIARAITDALAEGMSWAQIGARLGVPPPAPDHDDVVSDLDWQEAIVAHENARAARRRYDDRHRADGPESTP
;
A
#
# COMPACT_ATOMS: atom_id res chain seq x y z
N MET A 1 33.20 -43.08 23.01
CA MET A 1 34.01 -42.09 22.27
C MET A 1 33.33 -41.85 20.93
N GLU A 2 33.11 -40.56 20.70
CA GLU A 2 32.19 -39.92 19.76
C GLU A 2 32.58 -40.14 18.30
N LYS A 3 31.59 -40.28 17.42
CA LYS A 3 31.78 -40.25 15.96
C LYS A 3 31.80 -38.79 15.52
N PRO A 4 32.69 -38.34 14.62
CA PRO A 4 32.62 -36.98 14.12
C PRO A 4 31.54 -36.90 13.04
N HIS A 5 30.43 -36.22 13.34
CA HIS A 5 29.52 -35.73 12.32
C HIS A 5 30.20 -34.58 11.59
N ARG A 6 30.45 -34.77 10.30
CA ARG A 6 30.84 -33.72 9.38
C ARG A 6 29.59 -32.86 9.15
N ASP A 7 29.52 -31.70 9.80
CA ASP A 7 28.50 -30.69 9.52
C ASP A 7 28.65 -30.24 8.06
N ASN A 8 27.68 -30.63 7.24
CA ASN A 8 27.58 -30.22 5.85
C ASN A 8 26.98 -28.80 5.82
N PRO A 9 27.65 -27.78 5.25
CA PRO A 9 27.16 -26.39 5.27
C PRO A 9 25.94 -26.14 4.34
N GLU A 10 25.36 -27.18 3.74
CA GLU A 10 24.31 -27.06 2.73
C GLU A 10 22.88 -27.20 3.28
N ASP A 11 22.71 -27.64 4.54
CA ASP A 11 21.39 -27.74 5.19
C ASP A 11 20.85 -26.40 5.73
N ARG A 12 21.64 -25.31 5.64
CA ARG A 12 21.18 -23.96 6.01
C ARG A 12 20.48 -23.20 4.88
N ARG A 13 20.20 -23.84 3.74
CA ARG A 13 19.42 -23.22 2.65
C ARG A 13 17.91 -23.31 2.82
N GLY A 14 17.44 -23.78 3.97
CA GLY A 14 16.01 -23.90 4.31
C GLY A 14 15.55 -23.05 5.50
N GLN A 15 16.40 -22.17 6.06
CA GLN A 15 15.91 -21.18 7.02
C GLN A 15 15.38 -19.99 6.26
N LEU A 16 14.07 -20.07 6.00
CA LEU A 16 13.19 -18.91 5.87
C LEU A 16 13.65 -17.90 6.94
N SER A 17 14.25 -16.79 6.52
CA SER A 17 14.63 -15.73 7.44
C SER A 17 13.35 -15.27 8.15
N ASP A 18 13.18 -15.67 9.41
CA ASP A 18 12.22 -15.08 10.35
C ASP A 18 12.73 -13.68 10.77
N ASP A 19 13.07 -12.84 9.80
CA ASP A 19 13.30 -11.42 10.06
C ASP A 19 11.92 -10.73 10.03
N PRO A 20 11.38 -10.27 11.17
CA PRO A 20 10.07 -9.63 11.22
C PRO A 20 10.02 -8.30 10.44
N ALA A 21 11.16 -7.80 9.97
CA ALA A 21 11.25 -6.62 9.11
C ALA A 21 10.93 -6.91 7.62
N ASP A 22 11.00 -8.18 7.20
CA ASP A 22 10.65 -8.65 5.85
C ASP A 22 9.19 -9.14 5.75
N LEU A 23 8.38 -8.90 6.78
CA LEU A 23 6.92 -8.92 6.65
C LEU A 23 6.47 -7.75 5.76
N ASP A 24 6.73 -7.95 4.48
CA ASP A 24 5.93 -7.65 3.32
C ASP A 24 5.20 -6.31 3.32
N VAL A 25 5.99 -5.23 3.24
CA VAL A 25 5.46 -3.90 2.89
C VAL A 25 4.69 -3.94 1.56
N GLY A 26 5.02 -4.88 0.67
CA GLY A 26 4.27 -5.20 -0.54
C GLY A 26 2.86 -5.73 -0.26
N ALA A 27 2.71 -6.77 0.58
CA ALA A 27 1.41 -7.28 1.02
C ALA A 27 0.67 -6.26 1.88
N PHE A 28 1.33 -5.41 2.66
CA PHE A 28 0.63 -4.30 3.32
C PHE A 28 0.06 -3.29 2.30
N GLY A 29 0.73 -3.12 1.15
CA GLY A 29 0.22 -2.36 0.01
C GLY A 29 -0.99 -3.03 -0.64
N GLU A 30 -0.85 -4.29 -1.06
CA GLU A 30 -1.93 -5.06 -1.73
C GLU A 30 -3.15 -5.25 -0.82
N GLN A 31 -2.94 -5.55 0.46
CA GLN A 31 -4.01 -5.72 1.45
C GLN A 31 -4.70 -4.38 1.79
N ALA A 32 -3.98 -3.25 1.69
CA ALA A 32 -4.58 -1.93 1.81
C ALA A 32 -5.40 -1.56 0.57
N ASP A 33 -4.94 -1.93 -0.63
CA ASP A 33 -5.67 -1.67 -1.88
C ASP A 33 -6.97 -2.50 -1.94
N ASP A 34 -6.91 -3.78 -1.55
CA ASP A 34 -8.09 -4.64 -1.43
C ASP A 34 -9.08 -4.13 -0.37
N PHE A 35 -8.57 -3.63 0.76
CA PHE A 35 -9.41 -3.02 1.81
C PHE A 35 -10.14 -1.78 1.29
N ILE A 36 -9.46 -0.91 0.53
CA ILE A 36 -10.06 0.29 -0.06
C ILE A 36 -11.10 -0.08 -1.11
N ALA A 37 -10.79 -1.02 -2.01
CA ALA A 37 -11.73 -1.51 -3.01
C ALA A 37 -13.00 -2.09 -2.36
N ARG A 38 -12.84 -2.83 -1.25
CA ARG A 38 -13.97 -3.35 -0.49
C ARG A 38 -14.78 -2.24 0.18
N ALA A 39 -14.13 -1.28 0.83
CA ALA A 39 -14.80 -0.17 1.50
C ALA A 39 -15.61 0.70 0.52
N ILE A 40 -15.10 0.94 -0.68
CA ILE A 40 -15.83 1.65 -1.75
C ILE A 40 -17.05 0.83 -2.19
N THR A 41 -16.86 -0.47 -2.44
CA THR A 41 -17.96 -1.37 -2.85
C THR A 41 -19.07 -1.43 -1.81
N ASP A 42 -18.72 -1.54 -0.52
CA ASP A 42 -19.68 -1.58 0.58
C ASP A 42 -20.43 -0.24 0.72
N ALA A 43 -19.73 0.89 0.62
CA ALA A 43 -20.36 2.20 0.67
C ALA A 43 -21.32 2.47 -0.49
N LEU A 44 -20.97 2.01 -1.71
CA LEU A 44 -21.87 2.06 -2.86
C LEU A 44 -23.10 1.16 -2.66
N ALA A 45 -22.93 -0.03 -2.08
CA ALA A 45 -24.04 -0.92 -1.76
C ALA A 45 -24.97 -0.35 -0.67
N GLU A 46 -24.43 0.47 0.25
CA GLU A 46 -25.19 1.24 1.23
C GLU A 46 -25.87 2.49 0.64
N GLY A 47 -25.63 2.79 -0.64
CA GLY A 47 -26.24 3.93 -1.35
C GLY A 47 -25.55 5.27 -1.09
N MET A 48 -24.31 5.26 -0.61
CA MET A 48 -23.53 6.50 -0.46
C MET A 48 -23.17 7.10 -1.82
N SER A 49 -23.22 8.44 -1.92
CA SER A 49 -22.72 9.15 -3.09
C SER A 49 -21.20 9.18 -3.13
N TRP A 50 -20.63 9.42 -4.32
CA TRP A 50 -19.19 9.52 -4.49
C TRP A 50 -18.56 10.64 -3.65
N ALA A 51 -19.29 11.74 -3.42
CA ALA A 51 -18.88 12.79 -2.50
C ALA A 51 -18.75 12.31 -1.05
N GLN A 52 -19.70 11.48 -0.59
CA GLN A 52 -19.66 10.92 0.77
C GLN A 52 -18.54 9.90 0.92
N ILE A 53 -18.31 9.09 -0.12
CA ILE A 53 -17.19 8.13 -0.16
C ILE A 53 -15.85 8.88 -0.13
N GLY A 54 -15.68 9.91 -0.96
CA GLY A 54 -14.48 10.74 -1.00
C GLY A 54 -14.19 11.40 0.35
N ALA A 55 -15.19 11.99 0.99
CA ALA A 55 -15.05 12.58 2.33
C ALA A 55 -14.61 11.54 3.38
N ARG A 56 -15.14 10.31 3.33
CA ARG A 56 -14.76 9.23 4.24
C ARG A 56 -13.31 8.76 4.02
N LEU A 57 -12.83 8.80 2.79
CA LEU A 57 -11.45 8.48 2.43
C LEU A 57 -10.48 9.64 2.69
N GLY A 58 -10.97 10.83 3.06
CA GLY A 58 -10.14 12.03 3.25
C GLY A 58 -9.72 12.70 1.94
N VAL A 59 -10.43 12.41 0.85
CA VAL A 59 -10.20 13.00 -0.46
C VAL A 59 -10.74 14.43 -0.44
N PRO A 60 -9.91 15.44 -0.79
CA PRO A 60 -10.38 16.81 -0.89
C PRO A 60 -11.41 16.95 -2.02
N PRO A 61 -12.40 17.87 -1.88
CA PRO A 61 -13.36 18.11 -2.94
C PRO A 61 -12.65 18.50 -4.25
N PRO A 62 -12.97 17.86 -5.38
CA PRO A 62 -12.42 18.25 -6.67
C PRO A 62 -12.86 19.67 -7.01
N ALA A 63 -11.98 20.40 -7.69
CA ALA A 63 -12.37 21.66 -8.30
C ALA A 63 -13.31 21.35 -9.46
N PRO A 64 -14.45 22.04 -9.59
CA PRO A 64 -15.30 21.85 -10.74
C PRO A 64 -14.59 22.43 -11.98
N ASP A 65 -14.58 21.68 -13.08
CA ASP A 65 -13.89 22.08 -14.30
C ASP A 65 -14.57 23.28 -15.00
N HIS A 66 -15.84 23.56 -14.69
CA HIS A 66 -16.65 24.72 -15.09
C HIS A 66 -17.52 25.19 -13.91
N ASP A 67 -18.31 26.27 -14.03
CA ASP A 67 -19.27 26.76 -13.00
C ASP A 67 -20.41 25.75 -12.63
N ASP A 68 -20.23 24.48 -12.96
CA ASP A 68 -21.15 23.37 -12.72
C ASP A 68 -20.90 22.68 -11.38
N VAL A 69 -21.91 21.92 -10.96
CA VAL A 69 -21.84 21.07 -9.78
C VAL A 69 -20.86 19.93 -10.04
N VAL A 70 -19.97 19.67 -9.07
CA VAL A 70 -19.06 18.52 -9.07
C VAL A 70 -19.84 17.23 -9.34
N SER A 71 -19.50 16.55 -10.42
CA SER A 71 -20.13 15.32 -10.85
C SER A 71 -19.61 14.11 -10.07
N ASP A 72 -20.34 13.00 -10.16
CA ASP A 72 -19.89 11.71 -9.64
C ASP A 72 -18.58 11.25 -10.29
N LEU A 73 -18.34 11.62 -11.56
CA LEU A 73 -17.10 11.31 -12.27
C LEU A 73 -15.92 12.07 -11.68
N ASP A 74 -16.09 13.37 -11.39
CA ASP A 74 -15.04 14.19 -10.79
C ASP A 74 -14.62 13.65 -9.42
N TRP A 75 -15.58 13.17 -8.63
CA TRP A 75 -15.29 12.50 -7.36
C TRP A 75 -14.57 11.18 -7.53
N GLN A 76 -14.95 10.35 -8.51
CA GLN A 76 -14.25 9.11 -8.82
C GLN A 76 -12.79 9.38 -9.21
N GLU A 77 -12.55 10.35 -10.11
CA GLU A 77 -11.20 10.73 -10.54
C GLU A 77 -10.38 11.29 -9.38
N ALA A 78 -10.98 12.12 -8.52
CA ALA A 78 -10.32 12.64 -7.32
C ALA A 78 -9.90 11.52 -6.35
N ILE A 79 -10.75 10.51 -6.14
CA ILE A 79 -10.44 9.35 -5.30
C ILE A 79 -9.27 8.56 -5.91
N VAL A 80 -9.30 8.29 -7.22
CA VAL A 80 -8.22 7.59 -7.93
C VAL A 80 -6.90 8.37 -7.83
N ALA A 81 -6.92 9.67 -8.07
CA ALA A 81 -5.74 10.52 -7.98
C ALA A 81 -5.17 10.55 -6.55
N HIS A 82 -6.04 10.62 -5.54
CA HIS A 82 -5.64 10.61 -4.14
C HIS A 82 -4.96 9.31 -3.73
N GLU A 83 -5.55 8.16 -4.07
CA GLU A 83 -4.97 6.86 -3.72
C GLU A 83 -3.71 6.57 -4.53
N ASN A 84 -3.63 6.98 -5.80
CA ASN A 84 -2.40 6.90 -6.58
C ASN A 84 -1.27 7.72 -5.95
N ALA A 85 -1.56 8.94 -5.49
CA ALA A 85 -0.58 9.77 -4.78
C ALA A 85 -0.14 9.14 -3.46
N ARG A 86 -1.07 8.49 -2.74
CA ARG A 86 -0.76 7.76 -1.50
C ARG A 86 0.12 6.54 -1.77
N ALA A 87 -0.18 5.77 -2.81
CA ALA A 87 0.63 4.62 -3.23
C ALA A 87 2.03 5.06 -3.68
N ALA A 88 2.13 6.17 -4.41
CA ALA A 88 3.42 6.73 -4.83
C ALA A 88 4.31 7.15 -3.64
N ARG A 89 3.71 7.72 -2.58
CA ARG A 89 4.43 8.06 -1.34
C ARG A 89 4.97 6.83 -0.63
N ARG A 90 4.14 5.78 -0.48
CA ARG A 90 4.59 4.50 0.11
C ARG A 90 5.79 3.92 -0.65
N ARG A 91 5.69 3.85 -1.99
CA ARG A 91 6.79 3.38 -2.85
C ARG A 91 8.06 4.25 -2.78
N TYR A 92 7.94 5.53 -2.45
CA TYR A 92 9.10 6.40 -2.23
C TYR A 92 9.74 6.10 -0.88
N ASP A 93 8.94 6.02 0.19
CA ASP A 93 9.40 5.70 1.54
C ASP A 93 10.08 4.31 1.59
N ASP A 94 9.51 3.32 0.90
CA ASP A 94 10.08 1.96 0.82
C ASP A 94 11.44 1.95 0.14
N ARG A 95 11.59 2.68 -0.97
CA ARG A 95 12.87 2.81 -1.68
C ARG A 95 13.90 3.55 -0.84
N HIS A 96 13.51 4.65 -0.18
CA HIS A 96 14.41 5.40 0.69
C HIS A 96 14.81 4.61 1.95
N ARG A 97 13.97 3.68 2.41
CA ARG A 97 14.31 2.76 3.50
C ARG A 97 15.28 1.66 3.04
N ALA A 98 15.13 1.17 1.82
CA ALA A 98 16.02 0.16 1.24
C ALA A 98 17.41 0.71 0.90
N ASP A 99 17.50 1.98 0.48
CA ASP A 99 18.75 2.68 0.14
C ASP A 99 19.38 3.38 1.36
N GLY A 100 19.50 2.70 2.51
CA GLY A 100 20.07 3.27 3.75
C GLY A 100 21.35 4.10 3.52
N PRO A 101 21.58 5.18 4.32
CA PRO A 101 22.61 6.17 4.02
C PRO A 101 23.97 5.49 3.84
N GLU A 102 24.55 5.77 2.68
CA GLU A 102 25.92 5.49 2.26
C GLU A 102 26.85 5.26 3.46
N SER A 103 27.25 4.01 3.67
CA SER A 103 28.51 3.71 4.34
C SER A 103 29.62 4.29 3.48
N THR A 104 30.15 5.44 3.87
CA THR A 104 31.37 6.00 3.31
C THR A 104 32.23 6.53 4.46
N PRO A 105 33.57 6.35 4.45
CA PRO A 105 34.43 5.33 3.83
C PRO A 105 35.01 4.30 4.83
#